data_AF-A0A956CMK0-F1
#
_entry.id   AF-A0A956CMK0-F1
#
_cell.length_a   1.000
_cell.length_b   1.000
_cell.length_c   1.000
_cell.angle_alpha   90.00
_cell.angle_beta   90.00
_cell.angle_gamma   90.00
#
_symmetry.space_group_name_H-M   'P 1'
#
loop_
_entity.id
_entity.type
_entity.pdbx_description
1 polymer ?
#
loop_
_entity_poly.entity_id
_entity_poly.type
_entity_poly.pdbx_seq_one_letter_code
_entity_poly.pdbx_strand_id
1 'polypeptide(L)'
;ERIGAMPGVASVATRRSALALFEEQTGENMRTMTFVIVIFASIIAIGVVYNNARVSLSTRSRELASLRVLGFTRAEISRILLGEIFLQAALGVLPGLAFGRVLAEGIAAGADAESFRFPLVISSETYAFAVLVAAMSTVVSALIVRRRIDHLDLIGVLKTRGG
;
A
#
# COMPACT_ATOMS: atom_id res chain seq x y z
N GLU A 1 -3.78 3.67 60.64
CA GLU A 1 -2.41 4.21 60.73
C GLU A 1 -1.42 3.05 60.66
N ARG A 2 -0.31 3.22 59.92
CA ARG A 2 0.89 2.35 59.85
C ARG A 2 0.86 1.10 58.96
N ILE A 3 0.88 1.32 57.63
CA ILE A 3 1.71 0.50 56.73
C ILE A 3 2.34 1.41 55.66
N GLY A 4 3.23 2.28 56.13
CA GLY A 4 4.24 2.93 55.29
C GLY A 4 5.60 2.40 55.74
N ALA A 5 6.28 1.64 54.88
CA ALA A 5 7.74 1.44 54.87
C ALA A 5 8.17 0.38 53.84
N MET A 6 7.86 0.56 52.54
CA MET A 6 8.65 -0.06 51.47
C MET A 6 8.75 0.90 50.25
N PRO A 7 9.63 1.92 50.31
CA PRO A 7 9.77 2.95 49.28
C PRO A 7 10.23 2.46 47.90
N GLY A 8 10.66 1.19 47.78
CA GLY A 8 11.03 0.57 46.50
C GLY A 8 9.85 0.11 45.63
N VAL A 9 8.66 -0.16 46.21
CA VAL A 9 7.56 -0.81 45.46
C VAL A 9 6.62 0.23 44.84
N ALA A 10 6.40 1.37 45.51
CA ALA A 10 5.60 2.48 44.98
C ALA A 10 6.27 3.19 43.78
N SER A 11 7.59 3.26 43.76
CA SER A 11 8.36 3.85 42.66
C SER A 11 8.40 2.94 41.42
N VAL A 12 8.45 1.62 41.59
CA VAL A 12 8.42 0.65 40.48
C VAL A 12 7.03 0.49 39.89
N ALA A 13 5.97 0.53 40.71
CA ALA A 13 4.58 0.54 40.23
C ALA A 13 4.28 1.81 39.42
N THR A 14 4.77 2.97 39.87
CA THR A 14 4.61 4.25 39.16
C THR A 14 5.43 4.33 37.87
N ARG A 15 6.66 3.77 37.86
CA ARG A 15 7.46 3.67 36.63
C ARG A 15 6.86 2.72 35.59
N ARG A 16 6.31 1.58 36.02
CA ARG A 16 5.63 0.64 35.11
C ARG A 16 4.35 1.21 34.54
N SER A 17 3.54 1.89 35.35
CA SER A 17 2.33 2.55 34.84
C SER A 17 2.65 3.75 33.96
N ALA A 18 3.67 4.56 34.28
CA ALA A 18 4.11 5.65 33.41
C ALA A 18 4.70 5.14 32.08
N LEU A 19 5.46 4.04 32.08
CA LEU A 19 5.94 3.40 30.84
C LEU A 19 4.79 2.79 30.04
N ALA A 20 3.83 2.12 30.69
CA ALA A 20 2.66 1.56 30.01
C ALA A 20 1.77 2.65 29.38
N LEU A 21 1.50 3.74 30.10
CA LEU A 21 0.78 4.92 29.57
C LEU A 21 1.56 5.61 28.44
N PHE A 22 2.90 5.68 28.54
CA PHE A 22 3.73 6.26 27.49
C PHE A 22 3.80 5.37 26.23
N GLU A 23 3.91 4.05 26.38
CA GLU A 23 3.83 3.08 25.29
C GLU A 23 2.45 3.08 24.62
N GLU A 24 1.37 3.18 25.40
CA GLU A 24 0.01 3.26 24.90
C GLU A 24 -0.23 4.58 24.15
N GLN A 25 0.11 5.74 24.74
CA GLN A 25 -0.05 7.04 24.09
C GLN A 25 0.87 7.23 22.87
N THR A 26 2.13 6.77 22.92
CA THR A 26 3.06 6.85 21.78
C THR A 26 2.67 5.86 20.69
N GLY A 27 2.23 4.66 21.08
CA GLY A 27 1.77 3.62 20.17
C GLY A 27 0.51 4.01 19.41
N GLU A 28 -0.47 4.63 20.08
CA GLU A 28 -1.71 5.09 19.43
C GLU A 28 -1.47 6.25 18.46
N ASN A 29 -0.65 7.24 18.84
CA ASN A 29 -0.29 8.34 17.96
C ASN A 29 0.46 7.84 16.71
N MET A 30 1.42 6.92 16.89
CA MET A 30 2.20 6.36 15.79
C MET A 30 1.37 5.45 14.88
N ARG A 31 0.41 4.70 15.44
CA ARG A 31 -0.56 3.90 14.69
C ARG A 31 -1.48 4.80 13.86
N THR A 32 -1.97 5.91 14.42
CA THR A 32 -2.81 6.87 13.71
C THR A 32 -2.05 7.51 12.54
N MET A 33 -0.82 7.97 12.76
CA MET A 33 0.03 8.51 11.69
C MET A 33 0.29 7.48 10.59
N THR A 34 0.65 6.25 10.97
CA THR A 34 0.90 5.15 10.03
C THR A 34 -0.35 4.86 9.19
N PHE A 35 -1.53 4.82 9.82
CA PHE A 35 -2.79 4.62 9.12
C PHE A 35 -3.05 5.70 8.07
N VAL A 36 -2.87 6.97 8.42
CA VAL A 36 -3.03 8.10 7.49
C VAL A 36 -2.06 7.99 6.32
N ILE A 37 -0.77 7.71 6.58
CA ILE A 37 0.25 7.55 5.54
C ILE A 37 -0.08 6.38 4.61
N VAL A 38 -0.52 5.24 5.17
CA VAL A 38 -0.92 4.06 4.38
C VAL A 38 -2.10 4.38 3.47
N ILE A 39 -3.08 5.17 3.92
CA ILE A 39 -4.19 5.62 3.06
C ILE A 39 -3.66 6.43 1.87
N PHE A 40 -2.83 7.44 2.12
CA PHE A 40 -2.27 8.27 1.05
C PHE A 40 -1.42 7.45 0.08
N ALA A 41 -0.55 6.58 0.61
CA ALA A 41 0.26 5.66 -0.19
C ALA A 41 -0.61 4.75 -1.06
N SER A 42 -1.71 4.23 -0.53
CA SER A 42 -2.66 3.39 -1.27
C SER A 42 -3.31 4.17 -2.41
N ILE A 43 -3.75 5.42 -2.17
CA ILE A 43 -4.33 6.29 -3.20
C ILE A 43 -3.32 6.55 -4.33
N ILE A 44 -2.08 6.88 -3.97
CA ILE A 44 -1.00 7.12 -4.94
C ILE A 44 -0.73 5.85 -5.76
N ALA A 45 -0.62 4.69 -5.10
CA ALA A 45 -0.41 3.42 -5.77
C ALA A 45 -1.53 3.14 -6.79
N ILE A 46 -2.79 3.39 -6.41
CA ILE A 46 -3.93 3.25 -7.31
C ILE A 46 -3.82 4.17 -8.52
N GLY A 47 -3.46 5.45 -8.31
CA GLY A 47 -3.26 6.40 -9.39
C GLY A 47 -2.15 5.99 -10.36
N VAL A 48 -1.02 5.51 -9.83
CA VAL A 48 0.12 5.04 -10.63
C VAL A 48 -0.26 3.82 -11.46
N VAL A 49 -0.92 2.83 -10.87
CA VAL A 49 -1.36 1.62 -11.60
C VAL A 49 -2.38 1.98 -12.68
N TYR A 50 -3.33 2.87 -12.38
CA TYR A 50 -4.29 3.37 -13.36
C TYR A 50 -3.61 4.07 -14.54
N ASN A 51 -2.64 4.93 -14.26
CA ASN A 51 -1.89 5.63 -15.31
C ASN A 51 -1.08 4.65 -16.17
N ASN A 52 -0.43 3.66 -15.57
CA ASN A 52 0.27 2.61 -16.30
C ASN A 52 -0.68 1.82 -17.21
N ALA A 53 -1.85 1.42 -16.69
CA ALA A 53 -2.86 0.73 -17.48
C ALA A 53 -3.33 1.58 -18.67
N ARG A 54 -3.60 2.87 -18.43
CA ARG A 54 -4.02 3.82 -19.47
C ARG A 54 -2.96 3.98 -20.56
N VAL A 55 -1.70 4.12 -20.16
CA VAL A 55 -0.57 4.23 -21.11
C VAL A 55 -0.42 2.94 -21.92
N SER A 56 -0.46 1.78 -21.26
CA SER A 56 -0.37 0.48 -21.96
C SER A 56 -1.50 0.30 -22.98
N LEU A 57 -2.74 0.65 -22.63
CA LEU A 57 -3.87 0.68 -23.57
C LEU A 57 -3.61 1.59 -24.77
N SER A 58 -3.12 2.80 -24.52
CA SER A 58 -2.89 3.79 -25.57
C SER A 58 -1.82 3.33 -26.57
N THR A 59 -0.72 2.77 -26.05
CA THR A 59 0.40 2.30 -26.88
C THR A 59 0.00 1.06 -27.69
N ARG A 60 -0.74 0.13 -27.09
CA ARG A 60 -1.12 -1.15 -27.72
C ARG A 60 -2.48 -1.12 -28.41
N SER A 61 -3.11 0.04 -28.56
CA SER A 61 -4.45 0.13 -29.15
C SER A 61 -4.54 -0.52 -30.54
N ARG A 62 -3.47 -0.44 -31.36
CA ARG A 62 -3.43 -1.07 -32.69
C ARG A 62 -3.31 -2.60 -32.62
N GLU A 63 -2.52 -3.11 -31.69
CA GLU A 63 -2.36 -4.55 -31.44
C GLU A 63 -3.66 -5.15 -30.86
N LEU A 64 -4.32 -4.45 -29.95
CA LEU A 64 -5.61 -4.87 -29.40
C LEU A 64 -6.71 -4.86 -30.47
N ALA A 65 -6.65 -3.95 -31.43
CA ALA A 65 -7.56 -3.93 -32.57
C ALA A 65 -7.36 -5.14 -33.50
N SER A 66 -6.12 -5.56 -33.78
CA SER A 66 -5.87 -6.76 -34.59
C SER A 66 -6.32 -8.03 -33.87
N LEU A 67 -6.13 -8.13 -32.56
CA LEU A 67 -6.65 -9.25 -31.75
C LEU A 67 -8.19 -9.33 -31.81
N ARG A 68 -8.90 -8.20 -31.82
CA ARG A 68 -10.35 -8.18 -32.02
C ARG A 68 -10.78 -8.70 -33.38
N VAL A 69 -10.02 -8.40 -34.44
CA VAL A 69 -10.30 -8.92 -35.79
C VAL A 69 -10.09 -10.44 -35.86
N LEU A 70 -9.13 -10.97 -35.08
CA LEU A 70 -8.91 -12.40 -34.91
C LEU A 70 -9.99 -13.10 -34.05
N GLY A 71 -10.99 -12.37 -33.55
CA GLY A 71 -12.12 -12.93 -32.82
C GLY A 71 -11.98 -12.94 -31.30
N PHE A 72 -10.92 -12.35 -30.73
CA PHE A 72 -10.77 -12.27 -29.27
C PHE A 72 -11.83 -11.37 -28.65
N THR A 73 -12.36 -11.83 -27.51
CA THR A 73 -13.31 -11.06 -26.71
C THR A 73 -12.60 -10.00 -25.89
N ARG A 74 -13.36 -8.97 -25.50
CA ARG A 74 -12.85 -7.86 -24.68
C ARG A 74 -12.41 -8.31 -23.30
N ALA A 75 -13.08 -9.32 -22.75
CA ALA A 75 -12.74 -9.91 -21.47
C ALA A 75 -11.38 -10.63 -21.51
N GLU A 76 -11.02 -11.24 -22.65
CA GLU A 76 -9.71 -11.86 -22.85
C GLU A 76 -8.62 -10.80 -22.98
N ILE A 77 -8.86 -9.75 -23.78
CA ILE A 77 -7.94 -8.61 -23.91
C ILE A 77 -7.68 -7.93 -22.56
N SER A 78 -8.74 -7.69 -21.78
CA SER A 78 -8.61 -7.11 -20.44
C SER A 78 -7.82 -8.03 -19.50
N ARG A 79 -8.04 -9.34 -19.54
CA ARG A 79 -7.25 -10.30 -18.73
C ARG A 79 -5.77 -10.28 -19.07
N ILE A 80 -5.41 -10.18 -20.36
CA ILE A 80 -4.00 -10.10 -20.78
C ILE A 80 -3.34 -8.86 -20.18
N LEU A 81 -3.98 -7.71 -20.32
CA LEU A 81 -3.45 -6.44 -19.81
C LEU A 81 -3.36 -6.41 -18.29
N LEU A 82 -4.39 -6.91 -17.60
CA LEU A 82 -4.37 -7.01 -16.13
C LEU A 82 -3.25 -7.96 -15.68
N GLY A 83 -3.02 -9.07 -16.39
CA GLY A 83 -1.92 -9.98 -16.12
C GLY A 83 -0.56 -9.29 -16.21
N GLU A 84 -0.35 -8.43 -17.20
CA GLU A 84 0.87 -7.63 -17.32
C GLU A 84 1.04 -6.66 -16.14
N ILE A 85 -0.04 -5.97 -15.75
CA ILE A 85 -0.03 -5.05 -14.60
C ILE A 85 0.28 -5.81 -13.30
N PHE A 86 -0.32 -6.98 -13.10
CA PHE A 86 -0.04 -7.84 -11.94
C PHE A 86 1.40 -8.32 -11.92
N LEU A 87 1.95 -8.71 -13.08
CA LEU A 87 3.34 -9.13 -13.20
C LEU A 87 4.29 -7.98 -12.88
N GLN A 88 4.03 -6.79 -13.43
CA GLN A 88 4.80 -5.57 -13.14
C GLN A 88 4.74 -5.20 -11.64
N ALA A 89 3.55 -5.28 -11.03
CA ALA A 89 3.38 -5.04 -9.60
C ALA A 89 4.14 -6.06 -8.75
N ALA A 90 4.05 -7.35 -9.08
CA ALA A 90 4.75 -8.42 -8.37
C ALA A 90 6.27 -8.25 -8.44
N LEU A 91 6.80 -7.92 -9.62
CA LEU A 91 8.22 -7.62 -9.79
C LEU A 91 8.65 -6.37 -9.02
N GLY A 92 7.75 -5.39 -8.84
CA GLY A 92 8.00 -4.17 -8.07
C GLY A 92 8.07 -4.37 -6.55
N VAL A 93 7.47 -5.44 -6.00
CA VAL A 93 7.46 -5.69 -4.54
C VAL A 93 8.88 -5.88 -4.01
N LEU A 94 9.70 -6.70 -4.67
CA LEU A 94 11.07 -6.99 -4.22
C LEU A 94 11.95 -5.74 -4.08
N PRO A 95 12.13 -4.89 -5.11
CA PRO A 95 12.88 -3.65 -4.97
C PRO A 95 12.19 -2.65 -4.04
N GLY A 96 10.85 -2.64 -3.99
CA GLY A 96 10.10 -1.79 -3.06
C GLY A 96 10.39 -2.10 -1.60
N LEU A 97 10.44 -3.39 -1.22
CA LEU A 97 10.79 -3.81 0.14
C LEU A 97 12.26 -3.51 0.48
N ALA A 98 13.17 -3.74 -0.46
CA ALA A 98 14.59 -3.42 -0.27
C ALA A 98 14.79 -1.91 -0.08
N PHE A 99 14.18 -1.10 -0.94
CA PHE A 99 14.25 0.35 -0.88
C PHE A 99 13.59 0.91 0.40
N GLY A 100 12.42 0.38 0.77
CA GLY A 100 11.73 0.76 2.01
C GLY A 100 12.58 0.48 3.25
N ARG A 101 13.33 -0.63 3.26
CA ARG A 101 14.29 -0.95 4.33
C ARG A 101 15.41 0.09 4.41
N VAL A 102 16.07 0.37 3.29
CA VAL A 102 17.17 1.34 3.22
C VAL A 102 16.70 2.73 3.66
N LEU A 103 15.50 3.14 3.24
CA LEU A 103 14.91 4.41 3.70
C LEU A 103 14.62 4.41 5.19
N ALA A 104 14.04 3.33 5.73
CA ALA A 104 13.78 3.24 7.17
C ALA A 104 15.07 3.33 7.98
N GLU A 105 16.12 2.61 7.58
CA GLU A 105 17.44 2.67 8.20
C GLU A 105 18.06 4.09 8.10
N GLY A 106 17.93 4.76 6.94
CA GLY A 106 18.40 6.12 6.74
C GLY A 106 17.68 7.16 7.60
N ILE A 107 16.35 7.04 7.74
CA ILE A 107 15.55 7.89 8.64
C ILE A 107 15.95 7.66 10.10
N ALA A 108 16.20 6.39 10.50
CA ALA A 108 16.70 6.05 11.83
C ALA A 108 18.02 6.73 12.16
N ALA A 109 18.96 6.66 11.21
CA ALA A 109 20.31 7.19 11.39
C ALA A 109 20.32 8.72 11.49
N GLY A 110 19.35 9.40 10.87
CA GLY A 110 19.19 10.85 10.94
C GLY A 110 18.42 11.36 12.16
N ALA A 111 17.78 10.48 12.95
CA ALA A 111 17.10 10.86 14.19
C ALA A 111 18.12 10.93 15.33
N ASP A 112 18.19 12.07 16.03
CA ASP A 112 19.15 12.32 17.11
C ASP A 112 19.14 11.20 18.18
N ALA A 113 20.28 10.52 18.32
CA ALA A 113 20.46 9.37 19.21
C ALA A 113 20.28 9.69 20.70
N GLU A 114 20.25 10.97 21.08
CA GLU A 114 20.22 11.46 22.46
C GLU A 114 18.79 11.67 23.00
N SER A 115 17.79 11.85 22.12
CA SER A 115 16.39 12.07 22.53
C SER A 115 15.51 10.82 22.33
N PHE A 116 15.81 10.00 21.32
CA PHE A 116 15.00 8.82 20.99
C PHE A 116 15.85 7.69 20.41
N ARG A 117 16.38 6.80 21.27
CA ARG A 117 16.83 5.47 20.84
C ARG A 117 15.59 4.61 20.57
N PHE A 118 14.89 4.83 19.45
CA PHE A 118 13.95 3.85 18.94
C PHE A 118 14.76 2.70 18.31
N PRO A 119 14.85 1.51 18.93
CA PRO A 119 15.40 0.37 18.23
C PRO A 119 14.50 0.11 17.03
N LEU A 120 15.02 0.31 15.82
CA LEU A 120 14.25 0.12 14.59
C LEU A 120 14.13 -1.39 14.35
N VAL A 121 13.17 -2.00 15.04
CA VAL A 121 12.87 -3.42 14.91
C VAL A 121 11.88 -3.59 13.76
N ILE A 122 12.41 -3.80 12.55
CA ILE A 122 11.60 -4.20 11.41
C ILE A 122 11.24 -5.68 11.61
N SER A 123 10.06 -5.93 12.17
CA SER A 123 9.53 -7.28 12.35
C SER A 123 9.04 -7.87 11.02
N SER A 124 9.03 -9.20 10.91
CA SER A 124 8.43 -9.91 9.77
C SER A 124 6.96 -9.54 9.55
N GLU A 125 6.26 -9.14 10.62
CA GLU A 125 4.88 -8.65 10.55
C GLU A 125 4.75 -7.34 9.75
N THR A 126 5.73 -6.43 9.88
CA THR A 126 5.73 -5.16 9.13
C THR A 126 5.90 -5.40 7.63
N TYR A 127 6.77 -6.35 7.26
CA TYR A 127 6.92 -6.78 5.87
C TYR A 127 5.66 -7.44 5.34
N ALA A 128 5.04 -8.34 6.11
CA ALA A 128 3.79 -8.99 5.73
C ALA A 128 2.66 -7.95 5.53
N PHE A 129 2.55 -6.99 6.44
CA PHE A 129 1.57 -5.90 6.32
C PHE A 129 1.84 -5.02 5.10
N ALA A 130 3.09 -4.64 4.83
CA ALA A 130 3.46 -3.83 3.67
C ALA A 130 3.12 -4.56 2.35
N VAL A 131 3.46 -5.84 2.25
CA VAL A 131 3.13 -6.69 1.08
C VAL A 131 1.62 -6.82 0.93
N LEU A 132 0.88 -7.00 2.03
CA LEU A 132 -0.57 -7.11 2.00
C LEU A 132 -1.22 -5.81 1.52
N VAL A 133 -0.79 -4.66 2.03
CA VAL A 133 -1.27 -3.34 1.60
C VAL A 133 -0.98 -3.11 0.12
N ALA A 134 0.23 -3.45 -0.33
CA ALA A 134 0.61 -3.35 -1.73
C ALA A 134 -0.27 -4.26 -2.61
N ALA A 135 -0.43 -5.53 -2.24
CA ALA A 135 -1.27 -6.49 -2.95
C ALA A 135 -2.73 -6.03 -3.02
N MET A 136 -3.30 -5.57 -1.89
CA MET A 136 -4.66 -5.03 -1.84
C MET A 136 -4.80 -3.80 -2.74
N SER A 137 -3.83 -2.88 -2.72
CA SER A 137 -3.83 -1.70 -3.58
C SER A 137 -3.78 -2.09 -5.05
N THR A 138 -2.93 -3.06 -5.43
CA THR A 138 -2.86 -3.59 -6.81
C THR A 138 -4.18 -4.22 -7.24
N VAL A 139 -4.80 -5.05 -6.39
CA VAL A 139 -6.10 -5.69 -6.68
C VAL A 139 -7.19 -4.64 -6.86
N VAL A 140 -7.29 -3.67 -5.95
CA VAL A 140 -8.27 -2.57 -6.06
C VAL A 140 -8.07 -1.79 -7.36
N SER A 141 -6.81 -1.46 -7.68
CA SER A 141 -6.47 -0.76 -8.93
C SER A 141 -6.88 -1.56 -10.16
N ALA A 142 -6.55 -2.85 -10.18
CA ALA A 142 -6.89 -3.78 -11.26
C ALA A 142 -8.42 -3.85 -11.46
N LEU A 143 -9.19 -3.90 -10.37
CA LEU A 143 -10.65 -3.89 -10.43
C LEU A 143 -11.20 -2.56 -10.98
N ILE A 144 -10.62 -1.42 -10.58
CA ILE A 144 -11.01 -0.10 -11.11
C ILE A 144 -10.74 -0.02 -12.61
N VAL A 145 -9.54 -0.43 -13.05
CA VAL A 145 -9.15 -0.46 -14.46
C VAL A 145 -10.09 -1.37 -15.26
N ARG A 146 -10.37 -2.58 -14.77
CA ARG A 146 -11.30 -3.51 -15.39
C ARG A 146 -12.68 -2.89 -15.60
N ARG A 147 -13.27 -2.33 -14.53
CA ARG A 147 -14.57 -1.65 -14.61
C ARG A 147 -14.57 -0.51 -15.62
N ARG A 148 -13.47 0.24 -15.74
CA ARG A 148 -13.38 1.36 -16.70
C ARG A 148 -13.33 0.89 -18.15
N ILE A 149 -12.61 -0.20 -18.43
CA ILE A 149 -12.58 -0.82 -19.76
C ILE A 149 -13.99 -1.28 -20.16
N ASP A 150 -14.70 -1.93 -19.25
CA ASP A 150 -16.08 -2.39 -19.48
C ASP A 150 -17.05 -1.21 -19.69
N HIS A 151 -16.91 -0.13 -18.91
CA HIS A 151 -17.82 1.03 -18.95
C HIS A 151 -17.60 1.96 -20.15
N LEU A 152 -16.35 2.19 -20.57
CA LEU A 152 -16.05 2.97 -21.79
C LEU A 152 -16.68 2.34 -23.03
N ASP A 153 -16.75 1.02 -23.04
CA ASP A 153 -17.27 0.28 -24.17
C ASP A 153 -18.80 0.24 -24.24
N LEU A 154 -19.49 0.14 -23.09
CA LEU A 154 -20.95 0.22 -23.02
C LEU A 154 -21.48 1.53 -23.63
N ILE A 155 -20.77 2.64 -23.40
CA ILE A 155 -21.12 3.96 -23.94
C ILE A 155 -20.81 4.04 -25.45
N GLY A 156 -19.74 3.37 -25.91
CA GLY A 156 -19.37 3.31 -27.33
C GLY A 156 -20.40 2.56 -28.19
N VAL A 157 -21.00 1.49 -27.65
CA VAL A 157 -22.02 0.69 -28.33
C VAL A 157 -23.37 1.42 -28.45
N LEU A 158 -23.69 2.34 -27.54
CA LEU A 158 -24.91 3.15 -27.62
C LEU A 158 -24.83 4.24 -28.71
N LYS A 159 -23.63 4.70 -29.06
CA LYS A 159 -23.46 5.79 -30.03
C LYS A 159 -23.46 5.34 -31.49
N THR A 160 -23.28 4.05 -31.78
CA THR A 160 -23.30 3.51 -33.15
C THR A 160 -24.68 3.06 -33.64
N ARG A 161 -25.73 3.23 -32.82
CA ARG A 161 -27.11 2.84 -33.15
C ARG A 161 -28.11 4.02 -33.21
N GLY A 162 -27.62 5.25 -33.12
CA GLY A 162 -28.44 6.48 -33.15
C GLY A 162 -27.72 7.61 -33.88
N GLY A 163 -27.48 7.41 -35.18
CA GLY A 163 -26.95 8.40 -36.12
C GLY A 163 -27.16 7.91 -37.54
#